data_AF-A0A9D2EGF6-F1
#
_entry.id   AF-A0A9D2EGF6-F1
#
_cell.length_a   1.000
_cell.length_b   1.000
_cell.length_c   1.000
_cell.angle_alpha   90.00
_cell.angle_beta   90.00
_cell.angle_gamma   90.00
#
_symmetry.space_group_name_H-M   'P 1'
#
loop_
_entity.id
_entity.type
_entity.pdbx_description
1 polymer ?
#
loop_
_entity_poly.entity_id
_entity_poly.type
_entity_poly.pdbx_seq_one_letter_code
_entity_poly.pdbx_strand_id
1 'polypeptide(L)'
;MSAPGTTHPGARSTRASSAVGGGWRSVTGYWLTVYRRIWKSTVASSLLVPLLYLAGMGYGLGAIIDSPGRTAVPGVAYVGFVATGLIAAQTMMTAVAETTYSVFGAIKWQRTYHAMLASPLQVVDLVRGHLAYLALRLLMVSTAFAVVALAIGAMTGPAALLTVPIAVLGGLAFGLPVYAYTVGTASDEGFNMLNRFVIMPLFLFSGTFFPISQLPAVLEGLAWASPLTHAITLTRAVGLGVPAPLPVAAWPAALHVAYLLVWAVAGYLFGVRRLRRRMVV
;
A
#
# COMPACT_ATOMS: atom_id res chain seq x y z
N MET A 1 37.10 -66.10 -13.60
CA MET A 1 37.12 -64.81 -14.33
C MET A 1 36.29 -63.83 -13.53
N SER A 2 36.96 -62.99 -12.74
CA SER A 2 36.35 -61.97 -11.89
C SER A 2 36.31 -60.65 -12.64
N ALA A 3 35.14 -60.03 -12.78
CA ALA A 3 35.00 -58.70 -13.37
C ALA A 3 35.36 -57.62 -12.32
N PRO A 4 36.05 -56.52 -12.70
CA PRO A 4 36.42 -55.46 -11.77
C PRO A 4 35.22 -54.55 -11.46
N GLY A 5 35.01 -54.25 -10.18
CA GLY A 5 34.01 -53.30 -9.72
C GLY A 5 34.37 -51.87 -10.12
N THR A 6 33.43 -51.19 -10.78
CA THR A 6 33.51 -49.76 -11.08
C THR A 6 33.05 -48.96 -9.86
N THR A 7 34.00 -48.34 -9.15
CA THR A 7 33.70 -47.34 -8.12
C THR A 7 33.24 -46.05 -8.80
N HIS A 8 31.95 -45.72 -8.71
CA HIS A 8 31.46 -44.39 -9.10
C HIS A 8 32.03 -43.34 -8.13
N PRO A 9 32.71 -42.28 -8.63
CA PRO A 9 33.19 -41.19 -7.79
C PRO A 9 31.99 -40.48 -7.17
N GLY A 10 32.03 -40.30 -5.85
CA GLY A 10 30.97 -39.67 -5.08
C GLY A 10 30.51 -38.35 -5.70
N ALA A 11 29.23 -38.29 -6.03
CA ALA A 11 28.53 -37.05 -6.27
C ALA A 11 28.69 -36.19 -5.01
N ARG A 12 29.60 -35.21 -5.04
CA ARG A 12 29.61 -34.15 -4.04
C ARG A 12 28.30 -33.42 -4.20
N SER A 13 27.32 -33.76 -3.36
CA SER A 13 26.18 -32.88 -3.15
C SER A 13 26.76 -31.60 -2.56
N THR A 14 27.00 -30.61 -3.41
CA THR A 14 27.08 -29.22 -2.98
C THR A 14 25.73 -28.90 -2.36
N ARG A 15 25.57 -29.21 -1.07
CA ARG A 15 24.54 -28.60 -0.24
C ARG A 15 24.82 -27.11 -0.33
N ALA A 16 24.10 -26.43 -1.21
CA ALA A 16 24.02 -25.00 -1.21
C ALA A 16 23.47 -24.63 0.17
N SER A 17 24.38 -24.26 1.06
CA SER A 17 24.07 -23.66 2.35
C SER A 17 23.47 -22.29 2.06
N SER A 18 22.21 -22.25 1.63
CA SER A 18 21.45 -21.01 1.66
C SER A 18 21.29 -20.64 3.13
N ALA A 19 22.09 -19.68 3.58
CA ALA A 19 22.02 -19.11 4.91
C ALA A 19 20.55 -18.84 5.27
N VAL A 20 20.12 -19.49 6.35
CA VAL A 20 18.87 -19.22 7.05
C VAL A 20 18.82 -17.70 7.29
N GLY A 21 17.96 -16.98 6.55
CA GLY A 21 17.80 -15.53 6.69
C GLY A 21 17.83 -14.70 5.39
N GLY A 22 18.26 -15.27 4.26
CA GLY A 22 18.37 -14.55 2.98
C GLY A 22 17.26 -14.80 1.96
N GLY A 23 16.40 -15.80 2.17
CA GLY A 23 15.43 -16.30 1.19
C GLY A 23 14.42 -15.24 0.71
N TRP A 24 14.02 -14.31 1.58
CA TRP A 24 13.10 -13.24 1.22
C TRP A 24 13.62 -12.34 0.07
N ARG A 25 14.94 -12.23 -0.13
CA ARG A 25 15.53 -11.44 -1.23
C ARG A 25 15.26 -12.08 -2.59
N SER A 26 15.33 -13.41 -2.70
CA SER A 26 15.03 -14.11 -3.95
C SER A 26 13.54 -14.01 -4.30
N VAL A 27 12.66 -14.10 -3.29
CA VAL A 27 11.22 -13.85 -3.45
C VAL A 27 10.96 -12.41 -3.91
N THR A 28 11.63 -11.42 -3.32
CA THR A 28 11.52 -10.02 -3.75
C THR A 28 11.98 -9.87 -5.21
N GLY A 29 13.11 -10.49 -5.57
CA GLY A 29 13.66 -10.48 -6.92
C GLY A 29 12.72 -11.09 -7.95
N TYR A 30 12.00 -12.16 -7.60
CA TYR A 30 10.95 -12.73 -8.43
C TYR A 30 9.86 -11.70 -8.74
N TRP A 31 9.28 -11.07 -7.70
CA TRP A 31 8.20 -10.09 -7.89
C TRP A 31 8.66 -8.86 -8.67
N LEU A 32 9.88 -8.36 -8.41
CA LEU A 32 10.46 -7.27 -9.19
C LEU A 32 10.69 -7.65 -10.66
N THR A 33 11.06 -8.90 -10.95
CA THR A 33 11.24 -9.38 -12.32
C THR A 33 9.92 -9.43 -13.08
N VAL A 34 8.85 -9.90 -12.41
CA VAL A 34 7.50 -9.88 -12.97
C VAL A 34 7.06 -8.43 -13.22
N TYR A 35 7.22 -7.57 -12.22
CA TYR A 35 6.82 -6.17 -12.29
C TYR A 35 7.60 -5.38 -13.34
N ARG A 36 8.89 -5.65 -13.54
CA ARG A 36 9.73 -5.00 -14.57
C ARG A 36 9.19 -5.20 -15.99
N ARG A 37 8.32 -6.18 -16.25
CA ARG A 37 7.66 -6.34 -17.55
C ARG A 37 6.42 -5.43 -17.71
N ILE A 38 5.76 -5.09 -16.61
CA ILE A 38 4.46 -4.37 -16.62
C ILE A 38 4.53 -2.95 -16.05
N TRP A 39 5.64 -2.54 -15.43
CA TRP A 39 5.74 -1.31 -14.64
C TRP A 39 5.30 -0.05 -15.37
N LYS A 40 5.62 0.11 -16.66
CA LYS A 40 5.21 1.29 -17.45
C LYS A 40 3.69 1.42 -17.52
N SER A 41 3.02 0.33 -17.86
CA SER A 41 1.56 0.28 -17.96
C SER A 41 0.93 0.45 -16.58
N THR A 42 1.46 -0.21 -15.56
CA THR A 42 0.93 -0.13 -14.20
C THR A 42 1.08 1.25 -13.58
N VAL A 43 2.23 1.92 -13.73
CA VAL A 43 2.42 3.28 -13.23
C VAL A 43 1.52 4.25 -13.97
N ALA A 44 1.45 4.18 -15.30
CA ALA A 44 0.57 5.03 -16.10
C ALA A 44 -0.90 4.87 -15.69
N SER A 45 -1.40 3.64 -15.58
CA SER A 45 -2.78 3.37 -15.19
C SER A 45 -3.07 3.73 -13.73
N SER A 46 -2.10 3.54 -12.82
CA SER A 46 -2.24 3.90 -11.40
C SER A 46 -2.16 5.40 -11.15
N LEU A 47 -1.66 6.21 -12.08
CA LEU A 47 -1.65 7.68 -11.95
C LEU A 47 -2.80 8.33 -12.67
N LEU A 48 -3.27 7.73 -13.78
CA LEU A 48 -4.29 8.34 -14.63
C LEU A 48 -5.56 8.71 -13.83
N VAL A 49 -6.15 7.76 -13.11
CA VAL A 49 -7.40 8.00 -12.38
C VAL A 49 -7.24 9.06 -11.27
N PRO A 50 -6.23 8.98 -10.38
CA PRO A 50 -5.98 10.04 -9.39
C PRO A 50 -5.73 11.41 -10.01
N LEU A 51 -4.98 11.49 -11.12
CA LEU A 51 -4.72 12.76 -11.79
C LEU A 51 -5.98 13.31 -12.45
N LEU A 52 -6.86 12.46 -12.99
CA LEU A 52 -8.17 12.86 -13.47
C LEU A 52 -9.06 13.36 -12.33
N TYR A 53 -9.03 12.71 -11.16
CA TYR A 53 -9.74 13.23 -9.98
C TYR A 53 -9.17 14.57 -9.52
N LEU A 54 -7.85 14.75 -9.55
CA LEU A 54 -7.21 16.01 -9.20
C LEU A 54 -7.52 17.12 -10.22
N ALA A 55 -7.56 16.80 -11.51
CA ALA A 55 -7.95 17.73 -12.56
C ALA A 55 -9.42 18.14 -12.43
N GLY A 56 -10.32 17.15 -12.33
CA GLY A 56 -11.76 17.39 -12.26
C GLY A 56 -12.20 18.03 -10.95
N MET A 57 -11.82 17.46 -9.81
CA MET A 57 -12.21 18.00 -8.51
C MET A 57 -11.26 19.09 -8.04
N GLY A 58 -9.94 18.84 -8.03
CA GLY A 58 -8.98 19.82 -7.54
C GLY A 58 -9.03 21.16 -8.29
N TYR A 59 -8.97 21.13 -9.63
CA TYR A 59 -9.05 22.36 -10.43
C TYR A 59 -10.47 22.70 -10.89
N GLY A 60 -11.23 21.74 -11.41
CA GLY A 60 -12.57 21.99 -11.94
C GLY A 60 -13.54 22.45 -10.85
N LEU A 61 -13.70 21.67 -9.78
CA LEU A 61 -14.53 22.09 -8.64
C LEU A 61 -13.86 23.22 -7.84
N GLY A 62 -12.54 23.19 -7.69
CA GLY A 62 -11.75 24.25 -7.06
C GLY A 62 -12.04 25.64 -7.64
N ALA A 63 -12.11 25.77 -8.97
CA ALA A 63 -12.40 27.04 -9.64
C ALA A 63 -13.81 27.60 -9.33
N ILE A 64 -14.73 26.77 -8.83
CA ILE A 64 -16.09 27.18 -8.46
C ILE A 64 -16.15 27.52 -6.96
N ILE A 65 -15.46 26.75 -6.13
CA ILE A 65 -15.60 26.81 -4.67
C ILE A 65 -14.53 27.69 -3.99
N ASP A 66 -13.39 27.91 -4.65
CA ASP A 66 -12.36 28.86 -4.20
C ASP A 66 -12.61 30.21 -4.87
N SER A 67 -13.20 31.13 -4.12
CA SER A 67 -13.39 32.54 -4.50
C SER A 67 -12.44 33.44 -3.71
N PRO A 68 -12.09 34.64 -4.21
CA PRO A 68 -11.32 35.61 -3.43
C PRO A 68 -11.99 35.88 -2.07
N GLY A 69 -11.35 35.48 -0.98
CA GLY A 69 -11.86 35.62 0.39
C GLY A 69 -12.74 34.46 0.91
N ARG A 70 -13.02 33.43 0.11
CA ARG A 70 -13.81 32.26 0.52
C ARG A 70 -13.25 30.98 -0.12
N THR A 71 -12.59 30.15 0.67
CA THR A 71 -12.10 28.82 0.26
C THR A 71 -13.03 27.75 0.82
N ALA A 72 -13.22 26.64 0.09
CA ALA A 72 -14.02 25.52 0.59
C ALA A 72 -13.42 24.89 1.87
N VAL A 73 -12.12 25.04 2.02
CA VAL A 73 -11.34 24.63 3.19
C VAL A 73 -10.57 25.86 3.68
N PRO A 74 -10.84 26.35 4.91
CA PRO A 74 -10.25 27.60 5.38
C PRO A 74 -8.74 27.67 5.23
N GLY A 75 -8.26 28.64 4.42
CA GLY A 75 -6.84 28.96 4.26
C GLY A 75 -6.05 27.99 3.38
N VAL A 76 -6.69 27.07 2.65
CA VAL A 76 -6.03 26.08 1.80
C VAL A 76 -6.73 26.01 0.45
N ALA A 77 -5.97 26.10 -0.64
CA ALA A 77 -6.49 25.88 -1.99
C ALA A 77 -7.01 24.44 -2.13
N TYR A 78 -8.20 24.26 -2.69
CA TYR A 78 -8.87 22.96 -2.76
C TYR A 78 -8.03 21.91 -3.50
N VAL A 79 -7.31 22.32 -4.54
CA VAL A 79 -6.36 21.45 -5.26
C VAL A 79 -5.32 20.82 -4.33
N GLY A 80 -4.78 21.58 -3.36
CA GLY A 80 -3.79 21.06 -2.41
C GLY A 80 -4.42 20.15 -1.36
N PHE A 81 -5.64 20.47 -0.91
CA PHE A 81 -6.41 19.61 -0.01
C PHE A 81 -6.65 18.22 -0.64
N VAL A 82 -7.08 18.20 -1.91
CA VAL A 82 -7.37 16.98 -2.67
C VAL A 82 -6.09 16.24 -3.01
N ALA A 83 -5.03 16.92 -3.45
CA ALA A 83 -3.75 16.28 -3.77
C ALA A 83 -3.14 15.54 -2.58
N THR A 84 -3.14 16.16 -1.40
CA THR A 84 -2.62 15.54 -0.17
C THR A 84 -3.47 14.38 0.34
N GLY A 85 -4.77 14.37 0.05
CA GLY A 85 -5.63 13.21 0.30
C GLY A 85 -5.40 12.08 -0.72
N LEU A 86 -5.35 12.42 -2.01
CA LEU A 86 -5.26 11.45 -3.10
C LEU A 86 -3.97 10.64 -3.09
N ILE A 87 -2.83 11.20 -2.66
CA ILE A 87 -1.58 10.43 -2.57
C ILE A 87 -1.73 9.25 -1.59
N ALA A 88 -2.33 9.47 -0.42
CA ALA A 88 -2.56 8.41 0.57
C ALA A 88 -3.63 7.42 0.08
N ALA A 89 -4.74 7.95 -0.45
CA ALA A 89 -5.86 7.15 -0.93
C ALA A 89 -5.46 6.25 -2.11
N GLN A 90 -4.70 6.76 -3.08
CA GLN A 90 -4.22 5.97 -4.21
C GLN A 90 -3.19 4.93 -3.78
N THR A 91 -2.32 5.28 -2.83
CA THR A 91 -1.34 4.32 -2.30
C THR A 91 -2.04 3.17 -1.59
N MET A 92 -3.13 3.45 -0.85
CA MET A 92 -4.01 2.42 -0.30
C MET A 92 -4.62 1.54 -1.40
N MET A 93 -5.24 2.13 -2.43
CA MET A 93 -5.87 1.35 -3.53
C MET A 93 -4.84 0.45 -4.23
N THR A 94 -3.64 0.97 -4.45
CA THR A 94 -2.49 0.25 -5.02
C THR A 94 -2.09 -0.94 -4.14
N ALA A 95 -2.08 -0.76 -2.82
CA ALA A 95 -1.75 -1.80 -1.86
C ALA A 95 -2.80 -2.90 -1.80
N VAL A 96 -4.08 -2.53 -1.79
CA VAL A 96 -5.20 -3.47 -1.83
C VAL A 96 -5.17 -4.31 -3.10
N ALA A 97 -4.94 -3.69 -4.26
CA ALA A 97 -4.88 -4.40 -5.54
C ALA A 97 -3.77 -5.48 -5.56
N GLU A 98 -2.59 -5.18 -5.01
CA GLU A 98 -1.49 -6.16 -4.95
C GLU A 98 -1.73 -7.25 -3.93
N THR A 99 -2.34 -6.91 -2.80
CA THR A 99 -2.53 -7.86 -1.70
C THR A 99 -3.80 -8.70 -1.85
N THR A 100 -4.63 -8.41 -2.84
CA THR A 100 -5.79 -9.23 -3.27
C THR A 100 -5.40 -10.15 -4.42
N TYR A 101 -5.53 -9.69 -5.67
CA TYR A 101 -5.44 -10.57 -6.83
C TYR A 101 -4.04 -11.12 -7.08
N SER A 102 -2.97 -10.34 -6.88
CA SER A 102 -1.60 -10.85 -7.08
C SER A 102 -1.28 -11.98 -6.08
N VAL A 103 -1.66 -11.81 -4.82
CA VAL A 103 -1.42 -12.82 -3.76
C VAL A 103 -2.33 -14.03 -3.94
N PHE A 104 -3.63 -13.83 -4.19
CA PHE A 104 -4.56 -14.93 -4.43
C PHE A 104 -4.14 -15.75 -5.65
N GLY A 105 -3.76 -15.09 -6.74
CA GLY A 105 -3.26 -15.74 -7.94
C GLY A 105 -1.97 -16.54 -7.70
N ALA A 106 -1.02 -16.00 -6.92
CA ALA A 106 0.19 -16.70 -6.54
C ALA A 106 -0.07 -17.95 -5.66
N ILE A 107 -1.18 -17.99 -4.94
CA ILE A 107 -1.58 -19.13 -4.12
C ILE A 107 -2.40 -20.15 -4.92
N LYS A 108 -3.50 -19.73 -5.54
CA LYS A 108 -4.51 -20.62 -6.12
C LYS A 108 -4.32 -20.90 -7.61
N TRP A 109 -4.10 -19.86 -8.41
CA TRP A 109 -4.14 -19.97 -9.87
C TRP A 109 -2.80 -20.42 -10.45
N GLN A 110 -1.73 -19.69 -10.15
CA GLN A 110 -0.39 -19.97 -10.66
C GLN A 110 0.40 -20.88 -9.71
N ARG A 111 -0.08 -21.06 -8.48
CA ARG A 111 0.56 -21.87 -7.42
C ARG A 111 2.05 -21.54 -7.20
N THR A 112 2.44 -20.30 -7.49
CA THR A 112 3.81 -19.79 -7.36
C THR A 112 4.33 -19.95 -5.93
N TYR A 113 3.50 -19.70 -4.91
CA TYR A 113 3.92 -19.88 -3.51
C TYR A 113 4.20 -21.35 -3.17
N HIS A 114 3.43 -22.29 -3.74
CA HIS A 114 3.71 -23.71 -3.58
C HIS A 114 5.04 -24.09 -4.26
N ALA A 115 5.29 -23.59 -5.47
CA ALA A 115 6.56 -23.82 -6.17
C ALA A 115 7.76 -23.23 -5.40
N MET A 116 7.62 -22.03 -4.82
CA MET A 116 8.66 -21.42 -3.98
C MET A 116 8.95 -22.25 -2.73
N LEU A 117 7.93 -22.80 -2.07
CA LEU A 117 8.08 -23.63 -0.87
C LEU A 117 8.61 -25.04 -1.15
N ALA A 118 8.71 -25.46 -2.42
CA ALA A 118 9.42 -26.68 -2.81
C ALA A 118 10.96 -26.50 -2.77
N SER A 119 11.44 -25.25 -2.69
CA SER A 119 12.84 -24.91 -2.43
C SER A 119 13.04 -24.66 -0.91
N PRO A 120 14.28 -24.47 -0.40
CA PRO A 120 14.52 -24.28 1.04
C PRO A 120 14.09 -22.89 1.57
N LEU A 121 12.97 -22.36 1.07
CA LEU A 121 12.34 -21.12 1.51
C LEU A 121 11.32 -21.41 2.62
N GLN A 122 11.23 -20.51 3.59
CA GLN A 122 10.20 -20.56 4.62
C GLN A 122 9.03 -19.64 4.27
N VAL A 123 7.86 -19.90 4.85
CA VAL A 123 6.68 -19.02 4.70
C VAL A 123 6.98 -17.57 5.06
N VAL A 124 7.83 -17.34 6.07
CA VAL A 124 8.25 -15.99 6.47
C VAL A 124 9.03 -15.29 5.35
N ASP A 125 9.83 -16.03 4.57
CA ASP A 125 10.55 -15.48 3.41
C ASP A 125 9.59 -15.04 2.31
N LEU A 126 8.51 -15.80 2.08
CA LEU A 126 7.47 -15.46 1.11
C LEU A 126 6.78 -14.13 1.48
N VAL A 127 6.35 -14.01 2.74
CA VAL A 127 5.67 -12.79 3.21
C VAL A 127 6.60 -11.60 3.20
N ARG A 128 7.83 -11.73 3.73
CA ARG A 128 8.82 -10.64 3.75
C ARG A 128 9.22 -10.21 2.34
N GLY A 129 9.39 -11.16 1.42
CA GLY A 129 9.75 -10.85 0.05
C GLY A 129 8.64 -10.14 -0.71
N HIS A 130 7.39 -10.56 -0.51
CA HIS A 130 6.24 -9.88 -1.08
C HIS A 130 6.04 -8.48 -0.46
N LEU A 131 6.22 -8.34 0.87
CA LEU A 131 6.16 -7.06 1.56
C LEU A 131 7.22 -6.07 1.07
N ALA A 132 8.47 -6.53 0.86
CA ALA A 132 9.53 -5.69 0.32
C ALA A 132 9.18 -5.19 -1.10
N TYR A 133 8.66 -6.08 -1.96
CA TYR A 133 8.15 -5.70 -3.28
C TYR A 133 6.98 -4.71 -3.18
N LEU A 134 6.01 -4.97 -2.31
CA LEU A 134 4.86 -4.11 -2.08
C LEU A 134 5.31 -2.71 -1.68
N ALA A 135 6.20 -2.60 -0.68
CA ALA A 135 6.74 -1.32 -0.23
C ALA A 135 7.43 -0.55 -1.37
N LEU A 136 8.22 -1.22 -2.21
CA LEU A 136 8.84 -0.61 -3.40
C LEU A 136 7.80 -0.15 -4.42
N ARG A 137 6.74 -0.92 -4.67
CA ARG A 137 5.68 -0.52 -5.59
C ARG A 137 4.89 0.68 -5.07
N LEU A 138 4.56 0.69 -3.78
CA LEU A 138 3.91 1.83 -3.13
C LEU A 138 4.80 3.08 -3.19
N LEU A 139 6.10 2.91 -2.95
CA LEU A 139 7.09 3.97 -3.08
C LEU A 139 7.09 4.56 -4.50
N MET A 140 7.11 3.72 -5.53
CA MET A 140 7.09 4.20 -6.93
C MET A 140 5.82 4.99 -7.26
N VAL A 141 4.64 4.45 -6.92
CA VAL A 141 3.35 5.10 -7.26
C VAL A 141 3.17 6.41 -6.48
N SER A 142 3.44 6.40 -5.17
CA SER A 142 3.36 7.62 -4.35
C SER A 142 4.38 8.68 -4.75
N THR A 143 5.62 8.29 -5.08
CA THR A 143 6.65 9.22 -5.58
C THR A 143 6.23 9.84 -6.91
N ALA A 144 5.75 9.03 -7.86
CA ALA A 144 5.33 9.55 -9.16
C ALA A 144 4.15 10.52 -9.02
N PHE A 145 3.19 10.23 -8.14
CA PHE A 145 2.11 11.16 -7.83
C PHE A 145 2.64 12.44 -7.16
N ALA A 146 3.52 12.32 -6.16
CA ALA A 146 4.11 13.46 -5.45
C ALA A 146 4.88 14.40 -6.39
N VAL A 147 5.64 13.85 -7.35
CA VAL A 147 6.36 14.64 -8.37
C VAL A 147 5.38 15.49 -9.18
N VAL A 148 4.27 14.89 -9.65
CA VAL A 148 3.25 15.63 -10.41
C VAL A 148 2.57 16.69 -9.53
N ALA A 149 2.19 16.33 -8.29
CA ALA A 149 1.54 17.24 -7.36
C ALA A 149 2.43 18.44 -6.97
N LEU A 150 3.74 18.22 -6.82
CA LEU A 150 4.73 19.28 -6.59
C LEU A 150 4.92 20.16 -7.83
N ALA A 151 5.01 19.55 -9.03
CA ALA A 151 5.21 20.27 -10.28
C ALA A 151 4.07 21.25 -10.60
N ILE A 152 2.83 20.90 -10.24
CA ILE A 152 1.65 21.74 -10.43
C ILE A 152 1.37 22.68 -9.25
N GLY A 153 2.23 22.69 -8.22
CA GLY A 153 2.10 23.56 -7.04
C GLY A 153 1.00 23.16 -6.05
N ALA A 154 0.47 21.93 -6.13
CA ALA A 154 -0.57 21.45 -5.21
C ALA A 154 -0.01 21.07 -3.83
N MET A 155 1.28 20.76 -3.74
CA MET A 155 2.00 20.54 -2.48
C MET A 155 3.17 21.52 -2.40
N THR A 156 3.50 21.98 -1.19
CA THR A 156 4.48 23.04 -0.98
C THR A 156 5.48 22.70 0.12
N GLY A 157 6.70 23.22 -0.04
CA GLY A 157 7.77 23.13 0.94
C GLY A 157 8.56 21.81 0.94
N PRO A 158 9.74 21.77 1.59
CA PRO A 158 10.60 20.58 1.63
C PRO A 158 9.95 19.40 2.36
N ALA A 159 9.09 19.69 3.34
CA ALA A 159 8.37 18.68 4.11
C ALA A 159 7.38 17.87 3.25
N ALA A 160 6.95 18.37 2.10
CA ALA A 160 6.06 17.65 1.20
C ALA A 160 6.67 16.32 0.70
N LEU A 161 8.01 16.18 0.70
CA LEU A 161 8.65 14.90 0.39
C LEU A 161 8.33 13.81 1.43
N LEU A 162 7.99 14.17 2.66
CA LEU A 162 7.55 13.22 3.69
C LEU A 162 6.18 12.60 3.39
N THR A 163 5.38 13.20 2.48
CA THR A 163 4.11 12.59 2.06
C THR A 163 4.31 11.19 1.48
N VAL A 164 5.45 10.94 0.81
CA VAL A 164 5.79 9.65 0.20
C VAL A 164 5.93 8.54 1.24
N PRO A 165 6.86 8.60 2.22
CA PRO A 165 6.97 7.56 3.24
C PRO A 165 5.71 7.41 4.10
N ILE A 166 4.98 8.51 4.35
CA ILE A 166 3.70 8.45 5.07
C ILE A 166 2.64 7.70 4.25
N ALA A 167 2.53 7.98 2.94
CA ALA A 167 1.61 7.29 2.05
C ALA A 167 1.97 5.80 1.92
N VAL A 168 3.26 5.46 1.86
CA VAL A 168 3.72 4.07 1.88
C VAL A 168 3.28 3.38 3.18
N LEU A 169 3.49 4.01 4.33
CA LEU A 169 3.05 3.46 5.62
C LEU A 169 1.52 3.29 5.67
N GLY A 170 0.75 4.26 5.19
CA GLY A 170 -0.71 4.18 5.07
C GLY A 170 -1.17 3.05 4.14
N GLY A 171 -0.50 2.88 3.00
CA GLY A 171 -0.75 1.77 2.08
C GLY A 171 -0.42 0.42 2.70
N LEU A 172 0.68 0.30 3.45
CA LEU A 172 1.02 -0.93 4.19
C LEU A 172 0.03 -1.23 5.31
N ALA A 173 -0.46 -0.21 6.02
CA ALA A 173 -1.45 -0.34 7.08
C ALA A 173 -2.78 -0.94 6.56
N PHE A 174 -3.14 -0.72 5.29
CA PHE A 174 -4.27 -1.41 4.64
C PHE A 174 -3.88 -2.71 3.95
N GLY A 175 -2.77 -2.70 3.20
CA GLY A 175 -2.35 -3.82 2.38
C GLY A 175 -2.05 -5.05 3.21
N LEU A 176 -1.45 -4.92 4.39
CA LEU A 176 -1.08 -6.08 5.22
C LEU A 176 -2.29 -6.79 5.86
N PRO A 177 -3.29 -6.09 6.42
CA PRO A 177 -4.55 -6.73 6.79
C PRO A 177 -5.28 -7.39 5.62
N VAL A 178 -5.29 -6.74 4.44
CA VAL A 178 -5.89 -7.33 3.23
C VAL A 178 -5.11 -8.55 2.77
N TYR A 179 -3.78 -8.54 2.83
CA TYR A 179 -2.93 -9.71 2.60
C TYR A 179 -3.34 -10.85 3.54
N ALA A 180 -3.50 -10.58 4.84
CA ALA A 180 -3.92 -11.56 5.83
C ALA A 180 -5.34 -12.12 5.56
N TYR A 181 -6.24 -11.30 5.03
CA TYR A 181 -7.55 -11.74 4.54
C TYR A 181 -7.40 -12.66 3.33
N THR A 182 -6.66 -12.23 2.31
CA THR A 182 -6.45 -12.95 1.04
C THR A 182 -5.80 -14.31 1.23
N VAL A 183 -4.74 -14.40 2.05
CA VAL A 183 -4.10 -15.70 2.32
C VAL A 183 -5.01 -16.63 3.13
N GLY A 184 -6.04 -16.11 3.80
CA GLY A 184 -7.02 -16.89 4.55
C GLY A 184 -8.23 -17.35 3.75
N THR A 185 -8.57 -16.69 2.64
CA THR A 185 -9.79 -17.01 1.87
C THR A 185 -9.59 -18.15 0.86
N ALA A 186 -10.63 -18.94 0.65
CA ALA A 186 -10.65 -20.02 -0.35
C ALA A 186 -11.09 -19.55 -1.75
N SER A 187 -11.95 -18.52 -1.82
CA SER A 187 -12.48 -17.92 -3.05
C SER A 187 -12.19 -16.42 -3.12
N ASP A 188 -12.31 -15.86 -4.32
CA ASP A 188 -12.11 -14.44 -4.64
C ASP A 188 -13.41 -13.61 -4.58
N GLU A 189 -14.57 -14.24 -4.41
CA GLU A 189 -15.88 -13.58 -4.30
C GLU A 189 -15.90 -12.45 -3.26
N GLY A 190 -15.25 -12.67 -2.12
CA GLY A 190 -15.16 -11.69 -1.04
C GLY A 190 -14.38 -10.41 -1.39
N PHE A 191 -13.53 -10.43 -2.43
CA PHE A 191 -12.76 -9.24 -2.83
C PHE A 191 -13.62 -8.15 -3.45
N ASN A 192 -14.66 -8.52 -4.19
CA ASN A 192 -15.60 -7.54 -4.73
C ASN A 192 -16.38 -6.85 -3.59
N MET A 193 -16.79 -7.63 -2.59
CA MET A 193 -17.46 -7.12 -1.40
C MET A 193 -16.54 -6.19 -0.58
N LEU A 194 -15.28 -6.58 -0.39
CA LEU A 194 -14.24 -5.75 0.23
C LEU A 194 -14.09 -4.41 -0.51
N ASN A 195 -13.96 -4.44 -1.84
CA ASN A 195 -13.80 -3.22 -2.63
C ASN A 195 -15.01 -2.29 -2.52
N ARG A 196 -16.22 -2.84 -2.66
CA ARG A 196 -17.46 -2.05 -2.70
C ARG A 196 -17.89 -1.49 -1.35
N PHE A 197 -17.73 -2.28 -0.28
CA PHE A 197 -18.28 -1.93 1.04
C PHE A 197 -17.22 -1.43 2.03
N VAL A 198 -15.94 -1.61 1.75
CA VAL A 198 -14.86 -1.15 2.63
C VAL A 198 -14.01 -0.11 1.92
N ILE A 199 -13.39 -0.46 0.79
CA ILE A 199 -12.39 0.41 0.14
C ILE A 199 -13.04 1.66 -0.46
N MET A 200 -14.13 1.52 -1.20
CA MET A 200 -14.84 2.64 -1.82
C MET A 200 -15.40 3.64 -0.80
N PRO A 201 -16.12 3.23 0.27
CA PRO A 201 -16.56 4.16 1.30
C PRO A 201 -15.40 4.85 2.00
N LEU A 202 -14.33 4.11 2.33
CA LEU A 202 -13.16 4.71 2.97
C LEU A 202 -12.48 5.74 2.05
N PHE A 203 -12.32 5.44 0.76
CA PHE A 203 -11.79 6.38 -0.21
C PHE A 203 -12.55 7.73 -0.21
N LEU A 204 -13.88 7.68 -0.10
CA LEU A 204 -14.73 8.87 -0.11
C LEU A 204 -14.76 9.61 1.24
N PHE A 205 -14.92 8.86 2.34
CA PHE A 205 -15.25 9.41 3.66
C PHE A 205 -14.06 9.53 4.62
N SER A 206 -12.86 9.10 4.25
CA SER A 206 -11.67 9.21 5.13
C SER A 206 -10.99 10.57 5.11
N GLY A 207 -11.62 11.59 4.51
CA GLY A 207 -11.07 12.94 4.44
C GLY A 207 -10.30 13.25 3.16
N THR A 208 -10.48 12.45 2.09
CA THR A 208 -9.78 12.62 0.81
C THR A 208 -10.24 13.87 0.07
N PHE A 209 -11.56 14.11 0.03
CA PHE A 209 -12.17 15.19 -0.75
C PHE A 209 -12.78 16.31 0.10
N PHE A 210 -13.24 15.98 1.31
CA PHE A 210 -13.81 16.94 2.24
C PHE A 210 -13.27 16.70 3.65
N PRO A 211 -13.19 17.73 4.52
CA PRO A 211 -12.82 17.54 5.92
C PRO A 211 -13.79 16.59 6.63
N ILE A 212 -13.26 15.64 7.41
CA ILE A 212 -14.09 14.67 8.14
C ILE A 212 -14.98 15.31 9.21
N SER A 213 -14.62 16.51 9.70
CA SER A 213 -15.44 17.30 10.64
C SER A 213 -16.74 17.84 10.05
N GLN A 214 -16.92 17.74 8.72
CA GLN A 214 -18.18 18.05 8.06
C GLN A 214 -19.13 16.84 7.97
N LEU A 215 -18.66 15.65 8.37
CA LEU A 215 -19.48 14.45 8.36
C LEU A 215 -20.43 14.44 9.58
N PRO A 216 -21.60 13.78 9.48
CA PRO A 216 -22.41 13.45 10.65
C PRO A 216 -21.59 12.68 11.69
N ALA A 217 -21.85 12.89 12.99
CA ALA A 217 -21.03 12.36 14.09
C ALA A 217 -20.70 10.86 13.99
N VAL A 218 -21.65 10.04 13.51
CA VAL A 218 -21.44 8.60 13.30
C VAL A 218 -20.40 8.33 12.21
N LEU A 219 -20.50 9.02 11.07
CA LEU A 219 -19.58 8.85 9.94
C LEU A 219 -18.20 9.44 10.27
N GLU A 220 -18.14 10.55 11.00
CA GLU A 220 -16.89 11.10 11.50
C GLU A 220 -16.17 10.12 12.43
N GLY A 221 -16.89 9.50 13.38
CA GLY A 221 -16.33 8.48 14.27
C GLY A 221 -15.79 7.26 13.51
N LEU A 222 -16.52 6.80 12.48
CA LEU A 222 -16.05 5.71 11.62
C LEU A 222 -14.83 6.09 10.79
N ALA A 223 -14.75 7.34 10.31
CA ALA A 223 -13.58 7.82 9.58
C ALA A 223 -12.33 7.79 10.47
N TRP A 224 -12.44 8.22 11.74
CA TRP A 224 -11.36 8.16 12.71
C TRP A 224 -10.89 6.73 13.04
N ALA A 225 -11.75 5.72 12.91
CA ALA A 225 -11.31 4.33 13.03
C ALA A 225 -10.47 3.86 11.83
N SER A 226 -10.54 4.56 10.70
CA SER A 226 -9.82 4.16 9.49
C SER A 226 -8.33 4.53 9.56
N PRO A 227 -7.41 3.61 9.19
CA PRO A 227 -6.00 3.97 8.99
C PRO A 227 -5.82 5.06 7.93
N LEU A 228 -6.76 5.19 6.98
CA LEU A 228 -6.63 6.06 5.83
C LEU A 228 -6.75 7.51 6.29
N THR A 229 -7.68 7.81 7.19
CA THR A 229 -7.78 9.13 7.83
C THR A 229 -6.48 9.52 8.51
N HIS A 230 -5.83 8.60 9.24
CA HIS A 230 -4.55 8.92 9.86
C HIS A 230 -3.44 9.19 8.86
N ALA A 231 -3.38 8.43 7.76
CA ALA A 231 -2.42 8.67 6.68
C ALA A 231 -2.68 10.02 5.98
N ILE A 232 -3.94 10.33 5.66
CA ILE A 232 -4.35 11.58 5.01
C ILE A 232 -4.05 12.79 5.91
N THR A 233 -4.32 12.69 7.21
CA THR A 233 -4.00 13.76 8.16
C THR A 233 -2.50 14.08 8.16
N LEU A 234 -1.66 13.04 8.18
CA LEU A 234 -0.20 13.20 8.15
C LEU A 234 0.30 13.74 6.80
N THR A 235 -0.17 13.20 5.67
CA THR A 235 0.24 13.70 4.34
C THR A 235 -0.21 15.14 4.12
N ARG A 236 -1.38 15.52 4.63
CA ARG A 236 -1.88 16.90 4.56
C ARG A 236 -1.05 17.86 5.38
N ALA A 237 -0.70 17.49 6.61
CA ALA A 237 0.10 18.32 7.51
C ALA A 237 1.48 18.66 6.92
N VAL A 238 2.15 17.70 6.26
CA VAL A 238 3.48 17.92 5.67
C VAL A 238 3.42 18.44 4.23
N GLY A 239 2.36 18.10 3.47
CA GLY A 239 2.21 18.47 2.07
C GLY A 239 1.73 19.90 1.83
N LEU A 240 1.03 20.50 2.80
CA LEU A 240 0.60 21.90 2.75
C LEU A 240 1.52 22.85 3.56
N GLY A 241 2.46 22.29 4.33
CA GLY A 241 3.27 23.02 5.32
C GLY A 241 2.61 23.14 6.70
N VAL A 242 3.44 23.34 7.73
CA VAL A 242 3.01 23.59 9.12
C VAL A 242 3.07 25.11 9.39
N PRO A 243 2.05 25.75 9.98
CA PRO A 243 0.79 25.24 10.50
C PRO A 243 -0.36 25.54 9.54
N ALA A 244 -0.78 24.56 8.73
CA ALA A 244 -2.08 24.70 8.07
C ALA A 244 -3.15 24.95 9.15
N PRO A 245 -3.98 26.02 9.05
CA PRO A 245 -4.98 26.43 10.05
C PRO A 245 -6.17 25.45 10.16
N LEU A 246 -5.98 24.22 9.71
CA LEU A 246 -6.95 23.16 9.82
C LEU A 246 -6.81 22.52 11.20
N PRO A 247 -7.91 22.13 11.87
CA PRO A 247 -7.87 21.26 13.04
C PRO A 247 -7.44 19.85 12.60
N VAL A 248 -6.21 19.71 12.08
CA VAL A 248 -5.67 18.44 11.58
C VAL A 248 -5.24 17.54 12.73
N ALA A 249 -4.95 18.08 13.92
CA ALA A 249 -4.45 17.32 15.04
C ALA A 249 -5.50 17.19 16.15
N ALA A 250 -6.51 16.34 15.95
CA ALA A 250 -7.17 15.74 17.12
C ALA A 250 -6.12 15.00 17.96
N TRP A 251 -5.16 14.33 17.28
CA TRP A 251 -4.09 13.58 17.89
C TRP A 251 -2.71 14.12 17.48
N PRO A 252 -1.68 13.99 18.33
CA PRO A 252 -0.30 14.24 17.94
C PRO A 252 0.13 13.37 16.75
N ALA A 253 0.99 13.90 15.88
CA ALA A 253 1.49 13.18 14.69
C ALA A 253 2.07 11.79 15.04
N ALA A 254 2.74 11.67 16.19
CA ALA A 254 3.28 10.40 16.67
C ALA A 254 2.19 9.33 16.89
N LEU A 255 0.99 9.69 17.36
CA LEU A 255 -0.11 8.75 17.54
C LEU A 255 -0.68 8.27 16.20
N HIS A 256 -0.75 9.14 15.19
CA HIS A 256 -1.13 8.72 13.84
C HIS A 256 -0.15 7.69 13.27
N VAL A 257 1.15 7.95 13.40
CA VAL A 257 2.20 7.01 12.96
C VAL A 257 2.10 5.69 13.74
N ALA A 258 1.95 5.75 15.06
CA ALA A 258 1.78 4.57 15.91
C ALA A 258 0.55 3.75 15.49
N TYR A 259 -0.59 4.41 15.21
CA TYR A 259 -1.81 3.76 14.76
C TYR A 259 -1.60 3.00 13.45
N LEU A 260 -0.98 3.65 12.46
CA LEU A 260 -0.64 3.01 11.19
C LEU A 260 0.32 1.82 11.36
N LEU A 261 1.31 1.96 12.24
CA LEU A 261 2.25 0.89 12.55
C LEU A 261 1.56 -0.30 13.22
N VAL A 262 0.62 -0.07 14.14
CA VAL A 262 -0.16 -1.16 14.77
C VAL A 262 -0.92 -1.94 13.70
N TRP A 263 -1.59 -1.27 12.77
CA TRP A 263 -2.30 -1.92 11.67
C TRP A 263 -1.37 -2.71 10.75
N ALA A 264 -0.22 -2.13 10.37
CA ALA A 264 0.77 -2.79 9.54
C ALA A 264 1.36 -4.03 10.23
N VAL A 265 1.79 -3.89 11.50
CA VAL A 265 2.39 -4.98 12.29
C VAL A 265 1.35 -6.08 12.55
N ALA A 266 0.14 -5.74 12.98
CA ALA A 266 -0.92 -6.72 13.19
C ALA A 266 -1.23 -7.48 11.89
N GLY A 267 -1.42 -6.76 10.78
CA GLY A 267 -1.65 -7.36 9.45
C GLY A 267 -0.52 -8.30 9.04
N TYR A 268 0.74 -7.90 9.25
CA TYR A 268 1.91 -8.76 8.98
C TYR A 268 1.89 -10.04 9.81
N LEU A 269 1.72 -9.92 11.14
CA LEU A 269 1.71 -11.07 12.05
C LEU A 269 0.56 -12.04 11.73
N PHE A 270 -0.64 -11.53 11.49
CA PHE A 270 -1.78 -12.34 11.07
C PHE A 270 -1.58 -12.99 9.70
N GLY A 271 -0.99 -12.26 8.75
CA GLY A 271 -0.67 -12.75 7.41
C GLY A 271 0.31 -13.91 7.45
N VAL A 272 1.42 -13.78 8.19
CA VAL A 272 2.40 -14.86 8.39
C VAL A 272 1.72 -16.08 9.04
N ARG A 273 0.95 -15.87 10.10
CA ARG A 273 0.28 -16.96 10.83
C ARG A 273 -0.71 -17.71 9.93
N ARG A 274 -1.54 -16.99 9.17
CA ARG A 274 -2.53 -17.61 8.27
C ARG A 274 -1.88 -18.31 7.09
N LEU A 275 -0.88 -17.70 6.45
CA LEU A 275 -0.19 -18.34 5.34
C LEU A 275 0.53 -19.62 5.80
N ARG A 276 1.13 -19.61 7.00
CA ARG A 276 1.76 -20.80 7.58
C ARG A 276 0.76 -21.93 7.78
N ARG A 277 -0.39 -21.64 8.38
CA ARG A 277 -1.48 -22.63 8.58
C ARG A 277 -2.02 -23.19 7.27
N ARG A 278 -2.01 -22.41 6.20
CA ARG A 278 -2.53 -22.83 4.89
C ARG A 278 -1.54 -23.68 4.08
N MET A 279 -0.24 -23.42 4.22
CA MET A 279 0.80 -24.00 3.36
C MET A 279 1.62 -25.10 4.03
N VAL A 280 1.70 -25.11 5.36
CA VAL A 280 2.38 -26.13 6.14
C VAL A 280 1.30 -27.00 6.76
N VAL A 281 0.87 -28.02 6.00
CA VAL A 281 0.05 -29.13 6.49
C VAL A 281 0.99 -30.24 6.91
#